data_AF-A0A1B9I2V0-F1
#
_entry.id   AF-A0A1B9I2V0-F1
#
_cell.length_a   1.000
_cell.length_b   1.000
_cell.length_c   1.000
_cell.angle_alpha   90.00
_cell.angle_beta   90.00
_cell.angle_gamma   90.00
#
_symmetry.space_group_name_H-M   'P 1'
#
loop_
_entity.id
_entity.type
_entity.pdbx_description
1 polymer ?
#
loop_
_entity_poly.entity_id
_entity_poly.type
_entity_poly.pdbx_seq_one_letter_code
_entity_poly.pdbx_strand_id
1 'polypeptide(L)'
;MRELHSEHDDPTLDVTLISSDNVELKASSHRLIKFSISIFLDLVNAPNYCQDFILEQKSIKFWHMKTLLLLVEFTLCENSLVDKVRQAVINLASDHVPELLELALTRQDLGLFKEALGRAKPFPLPAICSRNFQYDNDHPERRKIVTTFDEWFEHLTPTY
;
A
#
# COMPACT_ATOMS: atom_id res chain seq x y z
N MET A 1 -14.53 -14.11 -25.65
CA MET A 1 -15.10 -13.45 -24.45
C MET A 1 -13.94 -12.79 -23.74
N ARG A 2 -13.96 -11.47 -23.55
CA ARG A 2 -12.89 -10.74 -22.84
C ARG A 2 -13.32 -10.60 -21.38
N GLU A 3 -12.48 -11.06 -20.47
CA GLU A 3 -12.74 -10.97 -19.02
C GLU A 3 -12.37 -9.56 -18.55
N LEU A 4 -13.34 -8.85 -17.98
CA LEU A 4 -13.12 -7.57 -17.33
C LEU A 4 -12.76 -7.82 -15.86
N HIS A 5 -11.64 -7.24 -15.42
CA HIS A 5 -11.31 -7.17 -13.99
C HIS A 5 -12.35 -6.29 -13.26
N SER A 6 -12.90 -6.78 -12.15
CA SER A 6 -14.10 -6.22 -11.50
C SER A 6 -13.90 -4.89 -10.75
N GLU A 7 -12.70 -4.30 -10.77
CA GLU A 7 -12.36 -3.13 -9.95
C GLU A 7 -12.25 -1.79 -10.72
N HIS A 8 -12.57 -1.75 -12.02
CA HIS A 8 -12.26 -0.59 -12.87
C HIS A 8 -13.45 -0.04 -13.67
N ASP A 9 -14.56 0.26 -12.99
CA ASP A 9 -15.68 1.02 -13.56
C ASP A 9 -15.71 2.45 -12.97
N ASP A 10 -14.72 3.25 -13.34
CA ASP A 10 -14.66 4.69 -13.03
C ASP A 10 -15.19 5.46 -14.27
N PRO A 11 -16.21 6.32 -14.14
CA PRO A 11 -16.81 7.02 -15.27
C PRO A 11 -15.89 8.07 -15.91
N THR A 12 -14.67 8.27 -15.38
CA THR A 12 -13.65 9.19 -15.92
C THR A 12 -12.53 8.50 -16.71
N LEU A 13 -12.69 7.20 -16.98
CA LEU A 13 -11.70 6.39 -17.70
C LEU A 13 -11.75 6.67 -19.21
N ASP A 14 -10.90 7.58 -19.67
CA ASP A 14 -10.77 8.00 -21.09
C ASP A 14 -9.57 7.34 -21.80
N VAL A 15 -8.78 6.51 -21.10
CA VAL A 15 -7.62 5.79 -21.65
C VAL A 15 -7.77 4.30 -21.41
N THR A 16 -7.54 3.51 -22.45
CA THR A 16 -7.43 2.05 -22.35
C THR A 16 -6.01 1.64 -22.73
N LEU A 17 -5.29 1.05 -21.78
CA LEU A 17 -4.03 0.36 -22.06
C LEU A 17 -4.34 -1.10 -22.37
N ILE A 18 -3.73 -1.64 -23.43
CA ILE A 18 -3.90 -3.03 -23.84
C ILE A 18 -2.53 -3.69 -23.74
N SER A 19 -2.40 -4.70 -22.90
CA SER A 19 -1.19 -5.51 -22.77
C SER A 19 -1.02 -6.47 -23.95
N SER A 20 0.17 -7.06 -24.09
CA SER A 20 0.47 -8.02 -25.18
C SER A 20 -0.35 -9.32 -25.10
N ASP A 21 -0.84 -9.67 -23.93
CA ASP A 21 -1.75 -10.79 -23.66
C ASP A 21 -3.24 -10.42 -23.75
N ASN A 22 -3.57 -9.25 -24.32
CA ASN A 22 -4.94 -8.73 -24.51
C ASN A 22 -5.72 -8.44 -23.22
N VAL A 23 -5.03 -8.14 -22.11
CA VAL A 23 -5.67 -7.60 -20.91
C VAL A 23 -5.87 -6.10 -21.09
N GLU A 24 -7.07 -5.61 -20.76
CA GLU A 24 -7.43 -4.20 -20.85
C GLU A 24 -7.37 -3.54 -19.47
N LEU A 25 -6.52 -2.53 -19.30
CA LEU A 25 -6.58 -1.61 -18.18
C LEU A 25 -7.26 -0.32 -18.63
N LYS A 26 -8.47 -0.09 -18.13
CA LYS A 26 -9.10 1.21 -18.25
C LYS A 26 -8.56 2.13 -17.16
N ALA A 27 -8.08 3.30 -17.55
CA ALA A 27 -7.51 4.31 -16.66
C ALA A 27 -7.96 5.71 -17.09
N SER A 28 -7.92 6.67 -16.16
CA SER A 28 -8.15 8.08 -16.47
C SER A 28 -6.81 8.70 -16.89
N SER A 29 -6.77 9.44 -18.00
CA SER A 29 -5.64 10.23 -18.48
C SER A 29 -5.17 11.24 -17.43
N HIS A 30 -6.08 11.70 -16.57
CA HIS A 30 -5.76 12.60 -15.46
C HIS A 30 -4.97 11.88 -14.36
N ARG A 31 -5.25 10.59 -14.13
CA ARG A 31 -4.57 9.72 -13.17
C ARG A 31 -3.28 9.10 -13.75
N LEU A 32 -3.28 8.79 -15.04
CA LEU A 32 -2.10 8.47 -15.84
C LEU A 32 -1.34 9.75 -16.20
N ILE A 33 -0.72 10.36 -15.19
CA ILE A 33 0.09 11.55 -15.41
C ILE A 33 1.25 11.15 -16.35
N LYS A 34 1.48 11.93 -17.44
CA LYS A 34 2.58 11.70 -18.41
C LYS A 34 3.92 11.37 -17.74
N PHE A 35 4.16 11.95 -16.57
CA PHE A 35 5.32 11.69 -15.72
C PHE A 35 5.42 10.22 -15.24
N SER A 36 4.33 9.63 -14.73
CA SER A 36 4.32 8.23 -14.27
C SER A 36 4.53 7.24 -15.42
N ILE A 37 3.96 7.51 -16.61
CA ILE A 37 4.21 6.69 -17.80
C ILE A 37 5.68 6.80 -18.24
N SER A 38 6.26 8.01 -18.23
CA SER A 38 7.68 8.19 -18.55
C SER A 38 8.58 7.38 -17.63
N ILE A 39 8.36 7.46 -16.32
CA ILE A 39 9.16 6.70 -15.33
C ILE A 39 8.98 5.20 -15.54
N PHE A 40 7.76 4.74 -15.80
CA PHE A 40 7.50 3.34 -16.11
C PHE A 40 8.32 2.87 -17.32
N LEU A 41 8.28 3.64 -18.41
CA LEU A 41 9.05 3.33 -19.63
C LEU A 41 10.55 3.35 -19.36
N ASP A 42 11.04 4.29 -18.55
CA ASP A 42 12.45 4.34 -18.18
C ASP A 42 12.84 3.09 -17.37
N LEU A 43 12.00 2.64 -16.44
CA LEU A 43 12.28 1.48 -15.59
C LEU A 43 12.29 0.15 -16.36
N VAL A 44 11.34 -0.07 -17.26
CA VAL A 44 11.26 -1.33 -18.02
C VAL A 44 12.34 -1.46 -19.08
N ASN A 45 12.88 -0.34 -19.55
CA ASN A 45 13.98 -0.33 -20.52
C ASN A 45 15.37 -0.25 -19.85
N ALA A 46 15.43 0.16 -18.58
CA ALA A 46 16.68 0.30 -17.85
C ALA A 46 17.23 -1.07 -17.38
N PRO A 47 18.56 -1.25 -17.39
CA PRO A 47 19.19 -2.39 -16.72
C PRO A 47 18.84 -2.44 -15.23
N ASN A 48 18.81 -3.64 -14.65
CA ASN A 48 18.42 -3.85 -13.24
C ASN A 48 19.19 -3.00 -12.23
N TYR A 49 20.47 -2.69 -12.48
CA TYR A 49 21.30 -1.86 -11.60
C TYR A 49 20.96 -0.36 -11.66
N CYS A 50 20.23 0.10 -12.68
CA CYS A 50 19.81 1.49 -12.83
C CYS A 50 18.45 1.78 -12.20
N GLN A 51 17.62 0.75 -11.97
CA GLN A 51 16.24 0.92 -11.53
C GLN A 51 16.15 1.62 -10.16
N ASP A 52 17.03 1.27 -9.23
CA ASP A 52 17.03 1.85 -7.88
C ASP A 52 17.35 3.35 -7.93
N PHE A 53 18.30 3.74 -8.79
CA PHE A 53 18.63 5.16 -9.03
C PHE A 53 17.45 5.96 -9.63
N ILE A 54 16.68 5.34 -10.52
CA ILE A 54 15.48 5.97 -11.09
C ILE A 54 14.41 6.16 -10.01
N LEU A 55 14.21 5.16 -9.13
CA LEU A 55 13.22 5.19 -8.06
C LEU A 55 13.57 6.15 -6.91
N GLU A 56 14.85 6.39 -6.67
CA GLU A 56 15.34 7.30 -5.63
C GLU A 56 15.31 8.79 -6.03
N GLN A 57 14.84 9.11 -7.24
CA GLN A 57 14.74 10.50 -7.67
C GLN A 57 13.76 11.29 -6.78
N LYS A 58 14.28 12.33 -6.12
CA LYS A 58 13.53 13.17 -5.16
C LYS A 58 12.32 13.91 -5.74
N SER A 59 12.18 13.96 -7.06
CA SER A 59 11.03 14.58 -7.73
C SER A 59 9.80 13.67 -7.77
N ILE A 60 9.94 12.38 -7.49
CA ILE A 60 8.83 11.41 -7.56
C ILE A 60 7.98 11.51 -6.30
N LYS A 61 6.76 12.04 -6.45
CA LYS A 61 5.76 12.13 -5.38
C LYS A 61 5.09 10.78 -5.12
N PHE A 62 4.56 10.60 -3.92
CA PHE A 62 3.84 9.37 -3.51
C PHE A 62 2.77 8.94 -4.53
N TRP A 63 1.95 9.86 -5.02
CA TRP A 63 0.90 9.58 -6.01
C TRP A 63 1.46 8.97 -7.31
N HIS A 64 2.63 9.45 -7.76
CA HIS A 64 3.28 8.90 -8.95
C HIS A 64 3.79 7.49 -8.70
N MET A 65 4.32 7.22 -7.51
CA MET A 65 4.80 5.89 -7.13
C MET A 65 3.64 4.89 -6.96
N LYS A 66 2.48 5.34 -6.44
CA LYS A 66 1.24 4.56 -6.40
C LYS A 66 0.78 4.17 -7.81
N THR A 67 0.72 5.13 -8.74
CA THR A 67 0.39 4.84 -10.15
C THR A 67 1.42 3.92 -10.79
N LEU A 68 2.71 4.09 -10.47
CA LEU A 68 3.77 3.26 -11.00
C LEU A 68 3.65 1.81 -10.53
N LEU A 69 3.32 1.58 -9.26
CA LEU A 69 3.06 0.24 -8.71
C LEU A 69 1.94 -0.46 -9.49
N LEU A 70 0.83 0.26 -9.77
CA LEU A 70 -0.27 -0.28 -10.58
C LEU A 70 0.19 -0.65 -11.98
N LEU A 71 1.03 0.18 -12.62
CA LEU A 71 1.51 -0.09 -13.97
C LEU A 71 2.41 -1.34 -14.02
N VAL A 72 3.41 -1.45 -13.13
CA VAL A 72 4.35 -2.58 -13.16
C VAL A 72 3.69 -3.92 -12.84
N GLU A 73 2.70 -3.93 -11.94
CA GLU A 73 1.90 -5.12 -11.64
C GLU A 73 0.98 -5.47 -12.80
N PHE A 74 0.32 -4.47 -13.40
CA PHE A 74 -0.58 -4.68 -14.53
C PHE A 74 0.16 -5.24 -15.76
N THR A 75 1.36 -4.73 -16.04
CA THR A 75 2.16 -5.19 -17.19
C THR A 75 2.91 -6.49 -16.93
N LEU A 76 2.66 -7.16 -15.80
CA LEU A 76 3.30 -8.43 -15.42
C LEU A 76 4.83 -8.35 -15.52
N CYS A 77 5.41 -7.23 -15.08
CA CYS A 77 6.86 -7.07 -15.04
C CYS A 77 7.51 -8.14 -14.16
N GLU A 78 8.82 -8.33 -14.30
CA GLU A 78 9.59 -9.20 -13.40
C GLU A 78 9.28 -8.87 -11.94
N ASN A 79 9.07 -9.89 -11.10
CA ASN A 79 8.76 -9.73 -9.68
C ASN A 79 9.81 -8.84 -8.96
N SER A 80 11.07 -8.91 -9.41
CA SER A 80 12.17 -8.06 -8.93
C SER A 80 11.88 -6.56 -9.09
N LEU A 81 11.27 -6.14 -10.21
CA LEU A 81 10.91 -4.75 -10.45
C LEU A 81 9.67 -4.34 -9.64
N VAL A 82 8.67 -5.23 -9.56
CA VAL A 82 7.47 -5.00 -8.74
C VAL A 82 7.84 -4.79 -7.28
N ASP A 83 8.73 -5.62 -6.73
CA ASP A 83 9.20 -5.53 -5.35
C ASP A 83 9.98 -4.22 -5.10
N LYS A 84 10.83 -3.80 -6.05
CA LYS A 84 11.54 -2.52 -5.97
C LYS A 84 10.59 -1.33 -5.92
N VAL A 85 9.59 -1.29 -6.82
CA VAL A 85 8.60 -0.22 -6.85
C VAL A 85 7.75 -0.23 -5.57
N ARG A 86 7.34 -1.41 -5.10
CA ARG A 86 6.62 -1.55 -3.82
C ARG A 86 7.44 -1.01 -2.65
N GLN A 87 8.72 -1.34 -2.58
CA GLN A 87 9.60 -0.83 -1.53
C GLN A 87 9.76 0.69 -1.62
N ALA A 88 9.83 1.25 -2.83
CA ALA A 88 9.88 2.69 -3.05
C ALA A 88 8.59 3.39 -2.61
N VAL A 89 7.40 2.80 -2.84
CA VAL A 89 6.12 3.28 -2.30
C VAL A 89 6.17 3.32 -0.77
N ILE A 90 6.59 2.23 -0.14
CA ILE A 90 6.68 2.11 1.32
C ILE A 90 7.63 3.16 1.91
N ASN A 91 8.78 3.40 1.26
CA ASN A 91 9.75 4.38 1.71
C ASN A 91 9.21 5.82 1.65
N LEU A 92 8.50 6.16 0.57
CA LEU A 92 7.85 7.47 0.38
C LEU A 92 6.63 7.67 1.30
N ALA A 93 6.04 6.59 1.78
CA ALA A 93 4.84 6.63 2.63
C ALA A 93 5.09 7.19 4.04
N SER A 94 6.33 7.45 4.43
CA SER A 94 6.66 7.99 5.76
C SER A 94 5.90 9.29 6.07
N ASP A 95 5.66 10.12 5.05
CA ASP A 95 4.88 11.36 5.14
C ASP A 95 3.41 11.20 4.65
N HIS A 96 3.03 10.00 4.21
CA HIS A 96 1.77 9.67 3.53
C HIS A 96 1.14 8.36 4.04
N VAL A 97 1.24 8.13 5.35
CA VAL A 97 0.73 6.89 5.98
C VAL A 97 -0.78 6.69 5.75
N PRO A 98 -1.65 7.72 5.86
CA PRO A 98 -3.07 7.55 5.56
C PRO A 98 -3.33 7.07 4.12
N GLU A 99 -2.60 7.61 3.16
CA GLU A 99 -2.72 7.27 1.75
C GLU A 99 -2.18 5.87 1.44
N LEU A 100 -1.13 5.44 2.15
CA LEU A 100 -0.63 4.06 2.09
C LEU A 100 -1.65 3.08 2.67
N LEU A 101 -2.31 3.44 3.78
CA LEU A 101 -3.34 2.63 4.39
C LEU A 101 -4.57 2.48 3.47
N GLU A 102 -5.02 3.59 2.86
CA GLU A 102 -6.08 3.58 1.85
C GLU A 102 -5.72 2.69 0.66
N LEU A 103 -4.49 2.80 0.15
CA LEU A 103 -3.98 1.95 -0.91
C LEU A 103 -4.02 0.46 -0.53
N ALA A 104 -3.52 0.12 0.67
CA ALA A 104 -3.50 -1.25 1.17
C ALA A 104 -4.91 -1.83 1.31
N LEU A 105 -5.86 -1.05 1.86
CA LEU A 105 -7.26 -1.47 2.02
C LEU A 105 -7.96 -1.66 0.68
N THR A 106 -7.79 -0.71 -0.25
CA THR A 106 -8.41 -0.76 -1.58
C THR A 106 -7.97 -2.02 -2.33
N ARG A 107 -6.72 -2.44 -2.14
CA ARG A 107 -6.11 -3.58 -2.81
C ARG A 107 -6.18 -4.88 -2.04
N GLN A 108 -6.72 -4.86 -0.81
CA GLN A 108 -6.68 -6.00 0.11
C GLN A 108 -5.26 -6.55 0.33
N ASP A 109 -4.24 -5.67 0.26
CA ASP A 109 -2.84 -6.04 0.38
C ASP A 109 -2.42 -6.04 1.85
N LEU A 110 -2.40 -7.23 2.47
CA LEU A 110 -2.04 -7.41 3.87
C LEU A 110 -0.59 -6.98 4.16
N GLY A 111 0.32 -7.12 3.19
CA GLY A 111 1.71 -6.73 3.34
C GLY A 111 1.83 -5.21 3.48
N LEU A 112 1.25 -4.47 2.54
CA LEU A 112 1.18 -3.00 2.60
C LEU A 112 0.42 -2.51 3.84
N PHE A 113 -0.62 -3.22 4.26
CA PHE A 113 -1.40 -2.86 5.44
C PHE A 113 -0.54 -2.91 6.72
N LYS A 114 0.24 -3.98 6.90
CA LYS A 114 1.16 -4.12 8.03
C LYS A 114 2.25 -3.04 8.01
N GLU A 115 2.82 -2.77 6.84
CA GLU A 115 3.82 -1.70 6.67
C GLU A 115 3.25 -0.31 7.01
N ALA A 116 2.02 -0.03 6.58
CA ALA A 116 1.34 1.23 6.90
C ALA A 116 1.11 1.38 8.41
N LEU A 117 0.65 0.32 9.08
CA LEU A 117 0.43 0.33 10.52
C LEU A 117 1.73 0.45 11.32
N GLY A 118 2.80 -0.25 10.92
CA GLY A 118 4.10 -0.15 11.58
C GLY A 118 4.71 1.26 11.51
N ARG A 119 4.29 2.06 10.52
CA ARG A 119 4.72 3.46 10.35
C ARG A 119 3.73 4.47 10.93
N ALA A 120 2.51 4.05 11.24
CA ALA A 120 1.55 4.91 11.89
C ALA A 120 2.06 5.27 13.29
N LYS A 121 2.02 6.57 13.64
CA LYS A 121 2.26 6.97 15.02
C LYS A 121 1.24 6.23 15.89
N PRO A 122 1.63 5.72 17.07
CA PRO A 122 0.70 5.05 17.96
C PRO A 122 -0.49 5.99 18.21
N PHE A 123 -1.66 5.57 17.75
CA PHE A 123 -2.88 6.30 18.00
C PHE A 123 -3.18 6.12 19.50
N PRO A 124 -3.29 7.19 20.30
CA PRO A 124 -3.77 7.05 21.66
C PRO A 124 -5.19 6.48 21.57
N LEU A 125 -5.36 5.21 21.93
CA LEU A 125 -6.67 4.59 21.96
C LEU A 125 -7.60 5.49 22.80
N PRO A 126 -8.80 5.82 22.31
CA PRO A 126 -9.75 6.59 23.11
C PRO A 126 -9.95 5.89 24.45
N ALA A 127 -9.95 6.64 25.55
CA ALA A 127 -10.13 6.12 26.91
C ALA A 127 -11.43 5.29 27.11
N ILE A 128 -12.30 5.25 26.10
CA ILE A 128 -13.46 4.37 26.01
C ILE A 128 -13.06 2.87 25.97
N CYS A 129 -11.88 2.55 25.43
CA CYS A 129 -11.30 1.20 25.47
C CYS A 129 -10.57 0.92 26.80
N SER A 130 -10.18 1.98 27.51
CA SER A 130 -9.78 1.92 28.92
C SER A 130 -11.03 1.82 29.79
N ARG A 131 -11.85 0.77 29.63
CA ARG A 131 -12.90 0.49 30.62
C ARG A 131 -12.21 0.46 31.97
N ASN A 132 -12.59 1.42 32.82
CA ASN A 132 -12.27 1.46 34.24
C ASN A 132 -12.56 0.08 34.82
N PHE A 133 -11.54 -0.77 34.91
CA PHE A 133 -11.55 -1.86 35.85
C PHE A 133 -11.37 -1.16 37.19
N GLN A 134 -12.51 -0.92 37.86
CA GLN A 134 -12.51 -0.62 39.27
C GLN A 134 -11.56 -1.61 39.95
N TYR A 135 -10.57 -1.07 40.65
CA TYR A 135 -9.61 -1.82 41.43
C TYR A 135 -10.36 -2.63 42.47
N ASP A 136 -10.62 -3.90 42.16
CA ASP A 136 -10.95 -4.90 43.16
C ASP A 136 -9.61 -5.40 43.69
N ASN A 137 -9.26 -4.98 44.91
CA ASN A 137 -7.92 -5.15 45.51
C ASN A 137 -7.59 -6.61 45.88
N ASP A 138 -8.40 -7.58 45.49
CA ASP A 138 -8.31 -8.92 46.06
C ASP A 138 -7.56 -9.97 45.24
N HIS A 139 -7.27 -9.79 43.95
CA HIS A 139 -6.55 -10.80 43.15
C HIS A 139 -5.45 -10.21 42.23
N PRO A 140 -4.15 -10.42 42.54
CA PRO A 140 -3.04 -9.79 41.83
C PRO A 140 -2.62 -10.50 40.52
N GLU A 141 -3.27 -11.60 40.14
CA GLU A 141 -2.91 -12.33 38.94
C GLU A 141 -3.98 -12.22 37.86
N ARG A 142 -3.56 -11.67 36.70
CA ARG A 142 -4.29 -11.52 35.44
C ARG A 142 -5.12 -10.24 35.30
N ARG A 143 -4.47 -9.20 34.78
CA ARG A 143 -4.93 -8.47 33.58
C ARG A 143 -3.84 -7.46 33.19
N LYS A 144 -3.07 -7.77 32.14
CA LYS A 144 -2.23 -6.78 31.48
C LYS A 144 -3.15 -5.74 30.83
N ILE A 145 -2.96 -4.48 31.18
CA ILE A 145 -3.56 -3.37 30.46
C ILE A 145 -2.88 -3.35 29.09
N VAL A 146 -3.64 -3.58 28.03
CA VAL A 146 -3.17 -3.46 26.65
C VAL A 146 -3.01 -1.97 26.36
N THR A 147 -1.76 -1.52 26.26
CA THR A 147 -1.42 -0.10 26.10
C THR A 147 -0.97 0.27 24.69
N THR A 148 -0.69 -0.75 23.86
CA THR A 148 -0.21 -0.56 22.48
C THR A 148 -1.05 -1.37 21.50
N PHE A 149 -0.99 -0.97 20.22
CA PHE A 149 -1.70 -1.66 19.15
C PHE A 149 -1.17 -3.09 18.92
N ASP A 150 0.14 -3.30 19.09
CA ASP A 150 0.78 -4.62 18.97
C ASP A 150 0.28 -5.59 20.05
N GLU A 151 0.19 -5.12 21.31
CA GLU A 151 -0.37 -5.91 22.42
C GLU A 151 -1.86 -6.26 22.19
N TRP A 152 -2.61 -5.38 21.53
CA TRP A 152 -4.01 -5.62 21.19
C TRP A 152 -4.15 -6.65 20.07
N PHE A 153 -3.29 -6.57 19.06
CA PHE A 153 -3.30 -7.48 17.91
C PHE A 153 -2.91 -8.90 18.33
N GLU A 154 -1.88 -9.07 19.16
CA GLU A 154 -1.50 -10.38 19.73
C GLU A 154 -2.62 -11.01 20.56
N HIS A 155 -3.43 -10.18 21.24
CA HIS A 155 -4.55 -10.67 22.04
C HIS A 155 -5.76 -11.12 21.22
N LEU A 156 -5.90 -10.60 20.00
CA LEU A 156 -6.99 -10.96 19.08
C LEU A 156 -6.63 -12.10 18.14
N THR A 157 -5.34 -12.38 17.93
CA THR A 157 -4.91 -13.55 17.16
C THR A 157 -4.97 -14.81 18.05
N PRO A 158 -5.83 -15.79 17.75
CA PRO A 158 -5.79 -17.07 18.43
C PRO A 158 -4.47 -17.75 18.06
N THR A 159 -3.63 -18.06 19.04
CA THR A 159 -2.50 -18.97 18.85
C THR A 159 -3.06 -20.36 18.55
N TYR A 160 -2.92 -20.80 17.29
CA TYR A 160 -3.13 -22.20 16.89
C TYR A 160 -1.88 -23.02 17.17
#